data_AF-A0A373MHU9-F1
#
_entry.id   AF-A0A373MHU9-F1
#
_cell.length_a   1.000
_cell.length_b   1.000
_cell.length_c   1.000
_cell.angle_alpha   90.00
_cell.angle_beta   90.00
_cell.angle_gamma   90.00
#
_symmetry.space_group_name_H-M   'P 1'
#
loop_
_entity.id
_entity.type
_entity.pdbx_description
1 polymer ?
#
loop_
_entity_poly.entity_id
_entity_poly.type
_entity_poly.pdbx_seq_one_letter_code
_entity_poly.pdbx_strand_id
1 'polypeptide(L)'
;MLQRGAPKLEKDGKPMKDKHGKVIYEPYRIKVLNTINFKKSMHYNPFAYIHSEKDILKLVTTLIANTKGEGKAGDDFWVKAETLLYCALIGYIHYEAPVEEQNFSTLIEFINAMEVREDDEEFKNPVDLMFDALESEKPNHFAVRQYKKYKLAAGVVCSKRLLNQAVGKSLRTHNLKPKKGAQVMRKNEKITALYERLSRDDFGKDDDQQRESNSISNQKAMLEDFAARQGFTNIVHFTDDGISGTCFDRPGFLAMMKEVEAGNVEYLCIKDMSRMGRDYLKVGQI
;
A
#
# COMPACT_ATOMS: atom_id res chain seq x y z
N MET A 1 -7.27 3.48 30.02
CA MET A 1 -5.92 3.98 29.67
C MET A 1 -5.04 2.81 29.22
N LEU A 2 -5.07 2.46 27.92
CA LEU A 2 -4.17 1.46 27.35
C LEU A 2 -2.87 2.16 26.93
N GLN A 3 -1.98 2.41 27.90
CA GLN A 3 -0.72 3.14 27.68
C GLN A 3 0.41 2.30 27.06
N ARG A 4 0.23 0.98 26.89
CA ARG A 4 1.32 0.04 26.55
C ARG A 4 1.02 -0.74 25.28
N GLY A 5 1.71 -0.39 24.20
CA GLY A 5 1.79 -1.07 22.91
C GLY A 5 2.76 -2.25 22.89
N ALA A 6 3.61 -2.36 21.86
CA ALA A 6 4.56 -3.47 21.75
C ALA A 6 5.73 -3.31 22.75
N PRO A 7 6.32 -4.41 23.24
CA PRO A 7 7.54 -4.32 24.05
C PRO A 7 8.67 -3.72 23.22
N LYS A 8 9.35 -2.73 23.79
CA LYS A 8 10.51 -2.09 23.18
C LYS A 8 11.63 -3.12 23.06
N LEU A 9 12.22 -3.27 21.88
CA LEU A 9 13.25 -4.26 21.63
C LEU A 9 14.66 -3.64 21.65
N GLU A 10 15.63 -4.38 22.15
CA GLU A 10 17.06 -4.10 21.97
C GLU A 10 17.50 -4.40 20.53
N LYS A 11 18.73 -3.99 20.17
CA LYS A 11 19.30 -4.25 18.82
C LYS A 11 19.33 -5.75 18.47
N ASP A 12 19.36 -6.61 19.48
CA ASP A 12 19.37 -8.07 19.34
C ASP A 12 17.95 -8.70 19.37
N GLY A 13 16.89 -7.88 19.33
CA GLY A 13 15.49 -8.32 19.28
C GLY A 13 14.91 -8.79 20.61
N LYS A 14 15.62 -8.63 21.73
CA LYS A 14 15.13 -8.98 23.08
C LYS A 14 14.32 -7.83 23.69
N PRO A 15 13.27 -8.10 24.49
CA PRO A 15 12.52 -7.06 25.18
C PRO A 15 13.40 -6.28 26.18
N MET A 16 13.48 -4.97 26.01
CA MET A 16 14.19 -4.06 26.89
C MET A 16 13.49 -4.01 28.25
N LYS A 17 14.27 -4.13 29.33
CA LYS A 17 13.76 -4.09 30.70
C LYS A 17 14.22 -2.81 31.41
N ASP A 18 13.39 -2.28 32.28
CA ASP A 18 13.76 -1.18 33.17
C ASP A 18 14.70 -1.66 34.29
N LYS A 19 15.17 -0.71 35.11
CA LYS A 19 16.02 -0.95 36.28
C LYS A 19 15.41 -1.86 37.35
N HIS A 20 14.14 -2.24 37.21
CA HIS A 20 13.39 -3.11 38.11
C HIS A 20 13.00 -4.44 37.43
N GLY A 21 13.56 -4.72 36.24
CA GLY A 21 13.33 -5.97 35.51
C GLY A 21 12.01 -6.02 34.74
N LYS A 22 11.26 -4.92 34.69
CA LYS A 22 9.97 -4.85 33.99
C LYS A 22 10.17 -4.46 32.54
N VAL A 23 9.47 -5.14 31.63
CA VAL A 23 9.53 -4.86 30.20
C VAL A 23 9.03 -3.45 29.91
N ILE A 24 9.80 -2.70 29.14
CA ILE A 24 9.44 -1.36 28.65
C ILE A 24 8.57 -1.53 27.41
N TYR A 25 7.43 -0.86 27.37
CA TYR A 25 6.50 -0.91 26.24
C TYR A 25 6.46 0.44 25.52
N GLU A 26 6.39 0.41 24.20
CA GLU A 26 6.14 1.59 23.36
C GLU A 26 4.64 1.90 23.34
N PRO A 27 4.19 3.15 23.18
CA PRO A 27 2.78 3.46 23.00
C PRO A 27 2.21 2.82 21.72
N TYR A 28 0.90 2.52 21.69
CA TYR A 28 0.25 2.00 20.48
C TYR A 28 0.33 2.99 19.31
N ARG A 29 0.73 2.50 18.13
CA ARG A 29 0.75 3.28 16.89
C ARG A 29 -0.50 2.97 16.06
N ILE A 30 -1.53 3.81 16.18
CA ILE A 30 -2.79 3.63 15.46
C ILE A 30 -2.70 4.28 14.08
N LYS A 31 -3.23 3.60 13.07
CA LYS A 31 -3.26 4.08 11.68
C LYS A 31 -4.70 4.46 11.31
N VAL A 32 -4.87 5.66 10.74
CA VAL A 32 -6.17 6.18 10.31
C VAL A 32 -6.19 6.32 8.80
N LEU A 33 -7.15 5.66 8.17
CA LEU A 33 -7.47 5.81 6.75
C LEU A 33 -8.80 6.56 6.64
N ASN A 34 -8.79 7.74 5.99
CA ASN A 34 -10.01 8.49 5.70
C ASN A 34 -10.40 8.27 4.24
N THR A 35 -11.50 7.54 4.05
CA THR A 35 -12.02 7.10 2.74
C THR A 35 -12.82 8.17 1.99
N ILE A 36 -13.05 9.34 2.61
CA ILE A 36 -13.83 10.45 2.03
C ILE A 36 -12.93 11.64 1.72
N ASN A 37 -12.08 12.02 2.67
CA ASN A 37 -11.14 13.12 2.57
C ASN A 37 -9.72 12.61 2.84
N PHE A 38 -9.04 12.20 1.78
CA PHE A 38 -7.66 11.72 1.82
C PHE A 38 -6.67 12.72 2.43
N LYS A 39 -6.95 14.04 2.44
CA LYS A 39 -6.09 15.03 3.11
C LYS A 39 -6.06 14.87 4.63
N LYS A 40 -7.06 14.22 5.21
CA LYS A 40 -7.15 13.89 6.64
C LYS A 40 -6.69 12.46 6.95
N SER A 41 -6.31 11.70 5.93
CA SER A 41 -5.80 10.34 6.10
C SER A 41 -4.31 10.38 6.44
N MET A 42 -3.83 9.40 7.19
CA MET A 42 -2.39 9.15 7.22
C MET A 42 -1.95 8.75 5.80
N HIS A 43 -0.95 9.45 5.26
CA HIS A 43 -0.44 9.17 3.93
C HIS A 43 0.23 7.79 3.89
N TYR A 44 -0.15 6.98 2.91
CA TYR A 44 0.43 5.68 2.63
C TYR A 44 1.50 5.83 1.53
N ASN A 45 2.71 5.35 1.81
CA ASN A 45 3.77 5.24 0.82
C ASN A 45 4.18 3.76 0.71
N PRO A 46 3.91 3.07 -0.41
CA PRO A 46 4.25 1.65 -0.55
C PRO A 46 5.75 1.38 -0.57
N PHE A 47 6.58 2.35 -0.95
CA PHE A 47 8.04 2.18 -0.97
C PHE A 47 8.62 1.87 0.41
N ALA A 48 7.99 2.37 1.48
CA ALA A 48 8.37 2.06 2.86
C ALA A 48 8.19 0.57 3.24
N TYR A 49 7.48 -0.20 2.41
CA TYR A 49 7.15 -1.61 2.63
C TYR A 49 7.84 -2.54 1.63
N ILE A 50 8.71 -2.00 0.76
CA ILE A 50 9.53 -2.80 -0.14
C ILE A 50 10.79 -3.21 0.62
N HIS A 51 11.01 -4.51 0.74
CA HIS A 51 12.20 -5.07 1.39
C HIS A 51 12.96 -6.05 0.48
N SER A 52 12.39 -6.38 -0.68
CA SER A 52 12.96 -7.34 -1.63
C SER A 52 12.46 -7.10 -3.05
N GLU A 53 13.18 -7.66 -4.03
CA GLU A 53 12.76 -7.67 -5.45
C GLU A 53 11.35 -8.28 -5.63
N LYS A 54 11.00 -9.25 -4.77
CA LYS A 54 9.67 -9.87 -4.79
C LYS A 54 8.57 -8.89 -4.40
N ASP A 55 8.85 -7.94 -3.51
CA ASP A 55 7.87 -6.94 -3.08
C ASP A 55 7.65 -5.88 -4.16
N ILE A 56 8.68 -5.56 -4.96
CA ILE A 56 8.54 -4.74 -6.17
C ILE A 56 7.55 -5.40 -7.13
N LEU A 57 7.73 -6.70 -7.43
CA LEU A 57 6.81 -7.44 -8.31
C LEU A 57 5.37 -7.45 -7.80
N LYS A 58 5.15 -7.60 -6.49
CA LYS A 58 3.81 -7.52 -5.89
C LYS A 58 3.20 -6.13 -6.07
N LEU A 59 3.98 -5.08 -5.82
CA LEU A 59 3.52 -3.70 -5.97
C LEU A 59 3.12 -3.41 -7.43
N VAL A 60 3.95 -3.83 -8.38
CA VAL A 60 3.68 -3.69 -9.82
C VAL A 60 2.43 -4.45 -10.23
N THR A 61 2.28 -5.70 -9.79
CA THR A 61 1.09 -6.51 -10.06
C THR A 61 -0.16 -5.82 -9.53
N THR A 62 -0.06 -5.20 -8.35
CA THR A 62 -1.14 -4.44 -7.73
C THR A 62 -1.50 -3.20 -8.53
N LEU A 63 -0.49 -2.43 -8.95
CA LEU A 63 -0.70 -1.24 -9.76
C LEU A 63 -1.39 -1.57 -11.10
N ILE A 64 -0.92 -2.61 -11.79
CA ILE A 64 -1.48 -3.03 -13.07
C ILE A 64 -2.91 -3.59 -12.91
N ALA A 65 -3.17 -4.36 -11.85
CA ALA A 65 -4.52 -4.85 -11.55
C ALA A 65 -5.52 -3.72 -11.34
N ASN A 66 -5.12 -2.66 -10.62
CA ASN A 66 -6.01 -1.56 -10.24
C ASN A 66 -6.13 -0.44 -11.29
N THR A 67 -5.28 -0.46 -12.32
CA THR A 67 -5.35 0.49 -13.46
C THR A 67 -6.04 -0.12 -14.69
N LYS A 68 -6.41 -1.40 -14.63
CA LYS A 68 -7.34 -2.02 -15.59
C LYS A 68 -8.75 -1.54 -15.26
N GLY A 69 -9.32 -0.67 -16.08
CA GLY A 69 -10.76 -0.40 -16.01
C GLY A 69 -11.58 -1.63 -16.38
N GLU A 70 -12.91 -1.57 -16.25
CA GLU A 70 -13.86 -2.67 -16.57
C GLU A 70 -13.86 -3.15 -18.05
N GLY A 71 -12.91 -2.70 -18.87
CA GLY A 71 -12.75 -3.13 -20.26
C GLY A 71 -11.92 -4.40 -20.40
N LYS A 72 -12.07 -5.09 -21.54
CA LYS A 72 -11.28 -6.28 -21.91
C LYS A 72 -9.81 -6.06 -21.58
N ALA A 73 -9.21 -7.03 -20.87
CA ALA A 73 -7.79 -7.05 -20.55
C ALA A 73 -6.99 -6.70 -21.81
N GLY A 74 -6.11 -5.69 -21.70
CA GLY A 74 -5.13 -5.44 -22.74
C GLY A 74 -4.33 -6.72 -22.99
N ASP A 75 -3.97 -6.97 -24.25
CA ASP A 75 -3.24 -8.17 -24.68
C ASP A 75 -2.11 -8.54 -23.71
N ASP A 76 -1.91 -9.83 -23.44
CA ASP A 76 -0.94 -10.33 -22.45
C ASP A 76 0.48 -9.80 -22.69
N PHE A 77 0.79 -9.50 -23.95
CA PHE A 77 2.01 -8.84 -24.36
C PHE A 77 2.20 -7.46 -23.71
N TRP A 78 1.18 -6.60 -23.72
CA TRP A 78 1.26 -5.24 -23.14
C TRP A 78 1.38 -5.29 -21.62
N VAL A 79 0.70 -6.25 -20.99
CA VAL A 79 0.79 -6.46 -19.54
C VAL A 79 2.21 -6.87 -19.14
N LYS A 80 2.86 -7.73 -19.92
CA LYS A 80 4.27 -8.13 -19.67
C LYS A 80 5.22 -6.95 -19.84
N ALA A 81 5.07 -6.16 -20.90
CA ALA A 81 5.90 -4.98 -21.12
C ALA A 81 5.70 -3.90 -20.03
N GLU A 82 4.45 -3.64 -19.62
CA GLU A 82 4.11 -2.73 -18.52
C GLU A 82 4.70 -3.23 -17.18
N THR A 83 4.65 -4.54 -16.94
CA THR A 83 5.25 -5.16 -15.74
C THR A 83 6.75 -4.96 -15.71
N LEU A 84 7.46 -5.22 -16.81
CA LEU A 84 8.91 -5.03 -16.90
C LEU A 84 9.30 -3.57 -16.69
N LEU A 85 8.55 -2.65 -17.30
CA LEU A 85 8.79 -1.21 -17.15
C LEU A 85 8.61 -0.75 -15.71
N TYR A 86 7.45 -1.01 -15.09
CA TYR A 86 7.24 -0.57 -13.71
C TYR A 86 8.20 -1.25 -12.73
N CYS A 87 8.59 -2.51 -12.95
CA CYS A 87 9.61 -3.17 -12.12
C CYS A 87 10.97 -2.46 -12.24
N ALA A 88 11.35 -2.02 -13.44
CA ALA A 88 12.57 -1.28 -13.65
C ALA A 88 12.53 0.09 -12.94
N LEU A 89 11.48 0.88 -13.17
CA LEU A 89 11.38 2.24 -12.60
C LEU A 89 11.26 2.22 -11.07
N ILE A 90 10.39 1.38 -10.52
CA ILE A 90 10.23 1.24 -9.06
C ILE A 90 11.51 0.68 -8.44
N GLY A 91 12.19 -0.27 -9.11
CA GLY A 91 13.48 -0.78 -8.68
C GLY A 91 14.56 0.30 -8.66
N TYR A 92 14.59 1.18 -9.66
CA TYR A 92 15.51 2.31 -9.68
C TYR A 92 15.23 3.25 -8.50
N ILE A 93 13.98 3.68 -8.34
CA ILE A 93 13.58 4.60 -7.27
C ILE A 93 13.89 4.01 -5.89
N HIS A 94 13.59 2.72 -5.67
CA HIS A 94 13.79 2.10 -4.36
C HIS A 94 15.28 1.94 -3.98
N TYR A 95 16.14 1.59 -4.94
CA TYR A 95 17.54 1.27 -4.64
C TYR A 95 18.50 2.45 -4.84
N GLU A 96 18.19 3.39 -5.73
CA GLU A 96 19.11 4.46 -6.12
C GLU A 96 18.60 5.86 -5.74
N ALA A 97 17.29 6.09 -5.64
CA ALA A 97 16.77 7.41 -5.28
C ALA A 97 16.83 7.67 -3.76
N PRO A 98 17.06 8.93 -3.34
CA PRO A 98 16.95 9.36 -1.94
C PRO A 98 15.60 8.97 -1.31
N VAL A 99 15.57 8.73 0.00
CA VAL A 99 14.39 8.20 0.71
C VAL A 99 13.17 9.12 0.55
N GLU A 100 13.39 10.43 0.48
CA GLU A 100 12.39 11.46 0.23
C GLU A 100 11.74 11.37 -1.16
N GLU A 101 12.48 10.88 -2.15
CA GLU A 101 12.03 10.69 -3.53
C GLU A 101 11.44 9.29 -3.76
N GLN A 102 11.45 8.40 -2.77
CA GLN A 102 10.85 7.07 -2.89
C GLN A 102 9.33 7.12 -2.77
N ASN A 103 8.67 7.66 -3.79
CA ASN A 103 7.23 7.87 -3.80
C ASN A 103 6.66 7.77 -5.23
N PHE A 104 5.33 7.76 -5.34
CA PHE A 104 4.66 7.65 -6.65
C PHE A 104 4.76 8.91 -7.51
N SER A 105 5.00 10.08 -6.93
CA SER A 105 5.20 11.31 -7.71
C SER A 105 6.45 11.16 -8.58
N THR A 106 7.55 10.69 -8.00
CA THR A 106 8.79 10.38 -8.74
C THR A 106 8.55 9.33 -9.83
N LEU A 107 7.76 8.28 -9.54
CA LEU A 107 7.42 7.27 -10.55
C LEU A 107 6.66 7.88 -11.74
N ILE A 108 5.72 8.78 -11.48
CA ILE A 108 4.95 9.48 -12.52
C ILE A 108 5.87 10.43 -13.31
N GLU A 109 6.79 11.12 -12.65
CA GLU A 109 7.78 11.97 -13.31
C GLU A 109 8.66 11.16 -14.26
N PHE A 110 9.13 9.98 -13.84
CA PHE A 110 9.91 9.07 -14.69
C PHE A 110 9.09 8.66 -15.92
N ILE A 111 7.83 8.25 -15.75
CA ILE A 111 6.95 7.87 -16.85
C ILE A 111 6.74 9.05 -17.83
N ASN A 112 6.56 10.27 -17.31
CA ASN A 112 6.37 11.46 -18.14
C ASN A 112 7.66 11.88 -18.88
N ALA A 113 8.82 11.61 -18.30
CA ALA A 113 10.12 11.88 -18.92
C ALA A 113 10.51 10.85 -19.99
N MET A 114 9.83 9.71 -20.05
CA MET A 114 10.04 8.71 -21.09
C MET A 114 9.38 9.16 -22.39
N GLU A 115 10.15 9.86 -23.23
CA GLU A 115 9.78 10.17 -24.60
C GLU A 115 10.30 9.09 -25.57
N VAL A 116 9.55 8.84 -26.64
CA VAL A 116 9.95 7.91 -27.71
C VAL A 116 9.73 8.59 -29.06
N ARG A 117 10.78 8.61 -29.88
CA ARG A 117 10.77 9.13 -31.25
C ARG A 117 10.79 7.99 -32.25
N GLU A 118 9.95 8.08 -33.28
CA GLU A 118 9.82 7.02 -34.31
C GLU A 118 10.78 7.23 -35.48
N ASP A 119 11.24 8.47 -35.65
CA ASP A 119 12.13 8.96 -36.69
C ASP A 119 13.62 8.90 -36.29
N ASP A 120 13.91 8.60 -35.04
CA ASP A 120 15.27 8.51 -34.49
C ASP A 120 15.37 7.31 -33.52
N GLU A 121 15.88 6.18 -34.01
CA GLU A 121 16.08 4.97 -33.22
C GLU A 121 17.22 5.10 -32.20
N GLU A 122 18.13 6.07 -32.38
CA GLU A 122 19.23 6.33 -31.45
C GLU A 122 18.83 7.31 -30.34
N PHE A 123 17.64 7.91 -30.42
CA PHE A 123 17.14 8.83 -29.41
C PHE A 123 17.05 8.16 -28.03
N LYS A 124 17.68 8.81 -27.05
CA LYS A 124 17.62 8.43 -25.64
C LYS A 124 16.94 9.52 -24.83
N ASN A 125 15.87 9.17 -24.15
CA ASN A 125 15.23 10.07 -23.20
C ASN A 125 16.03 10.15 -21.88
N PRO A 126 15.71 11.09 -20.96
CA PRO A 126 16.42 11.22 -19.69
C PRO A 126 16.47 9.91 -18.87
N VAL A 127 15.39 9.12 -18.90
CA VAL A 127 15.33 7.84 -18.19
C VAL A 127 16.27 6.81 -18.83
N ASP A 128 16.34 6.74 -20.16
CA ASP A 128 17.31 5.89 -20.88
C ASP A 128 18.75 6.21 -20.45
N LEU A 129 19.11 7.49 -20.41
CA LEU A 129 20.44 7.93 -19.98
C LEU A 129 20.72 7.58 -18.51
N MET A 130 19.72 7.69 -17.64
CA MET A 130 19.85 7.27 -16.23
C MET A 130 20.09 5.77 -16.08
N PHE A 131 19.43 4.94 -16.88
CA PHE A 131 19.65 3.50 -16.87
C PHE A 131 20.99 3.10 -17.49
N ASP A 132 21.47 3.79 -18.52
CA ASP A 132 22.79 3.58 -19.11
C ASP A 132 23.92 3.92 -18.12
N ALA A 133 23.78 5.02 -17.39
CA ALA A 133 24.71 5.40 -16.33
C ALA A 133 24.73 4.34 -15.21
N LEU A 134 23.55 3.93 -14.74
CA LEU A 134 23.44 2.90 -13.71
C LEU A 134 23.99 1.55 -14.19
N GLU A 135 23.80 1.20 -15.46
CA GLU A 135 24.37 -0.01 -16.05
C GLU A 135 25.90 0.02 -16.08
N SER A 136 26.48 1.17 -16.43
CA SER A 136 27.93 1.34 -16.50
C SER A 136 28.60 1.15 -15.14
N GLU A 137 27.93 1.54 -14.06
CA GLU A 137 28.41 1.34 -12.69
C GLU A 137 28.04 -0.03 -12.11
N LYS A 138 26.80 -0.49 -12.33
CA LYS A 138 26.19 -1.66 -11.71
C LYS A 138 25.45 -2.52 -12.75
N PRO A 139 26.16 -3.26 -13.62
CA PRO A 139 25.54 -3.99 -14.74
C PRO A 139 24.57 -5.10 -14.32
N ASN A 140 24.75 -5.66 -13.12
CA ASN A 140 23.89 -6.70 -12.54
C ASN A 140 22.73 -6.15 -11.69
N HIS A 141 22.55 -4.82 -11.63
CA HIS A 141 21.48 -4.20 -10.84
C HIS A 141 20.10 -4.68 -11.28
N PHE A 142 19.18 -4.90 -10.32
CA PHE A 142 17.82 -5.37 -10.62
C PHE A 142 17.11 -4.48 -11.63
N ALA A 143 17.12 -3.16 -11.41
CA ALA A 143 16.44 -2.20 -12.26
C ALA A 143 16.96 -2.27 -13.71
N VAL A 144 18.29 -2.33 -13.90
CA VAL A 144 18.94 -2.44 -15.21
C VAL A 144 18.52 -3.72 -15.93
N ARG A 145 18.55 -4.87 -15.23
CA ARG A 145 18.13 -6.15 -15.81
C ARG A 145 16.68 -6.13 -16.27
N GLN A 146 15.78 -5.48 -15.53
CA GLN A 146 14.37 -5.35 -15.95
C GLN A 146 14.22 -4.38 -17.13
N TYR A 147 14.94 -3.26 -17.11
CA TYR A 147 14.87 -2.23 -18.16
C TYR A 147 15.35 -2.75 -19.51
N LYS A 148 16.46 -3.49 -19.54
CA LYS A 148 16.95 -4.17 -20.75
C LYS A 148 15.91 -5.12 -21.34
N LYS A 149 15.30 -5.95 -20.49
CA LYS A 149 14.23 -6.87 -20.92
C LYS A 149 13.03 -6.12 -21.47
N TYR A 150 12.67 -4.98 -20.86
CA TYR A 150 11.62 -4.11 -21.38
C TYR A 150 11.97 -3.55 -22.77
N LYS A 151 13.16 -2.95 -22.95
CA LYS A 151 13.56 -2.36 -24.25
C LYS A 151 13.60 -3.42 -25.37
N LEU A 152 14.07 -4.63 -25.05
CA LEU A 152 14.05 -5.78 -25.98
C LEU A 152 12.63 -6.25 -26.32
N ALA A 153 11.73 -6.25 -25.35
CA ALA A 153 10.36 -6.74 -25.54
C ALA A 153 9.43 -5.72 -26.21
N ALA A 154 9.59 -4.42 -25.91
CA ALA A 154 8.69 -3.37 -26.39
C ALA A 154 9.12 -2.79 -27.74
N GLY A 155 10.40 -2.51 -27.98
CA GLY A 155 10.79 -1.69 -29.14
C GLY A 155 10.14 -0.30 -29.16
N VAL A 156 10.40 0.50 -30.20
CA VAL A 156 10.01 1.92 -30.27
C VAL A 156 8.49 2.11 -30.33
N VAL A 157 7.82 1.38 -31.24
CA VAL A 157 6.37 1.52 -31.46
C VAL A 157 5.55 1.07 -30.24
N CYS A 158 5.96 0.01 -29.53
CA CYS A 158 5.23 -0.42 -28.34
C CYS A 158 5.49 0.49 -27.14
N SER A 159 6.68 1.07 -27.02
CA SER A 159 7.03 1.98 -25.92
C SER A 159 6.12 3.22 -25.93
N LYS A 160 5.93 3.87 -27.08
CA LYS A 160 5.02 5.02 -27.20
C LYS A 160 3.56 4.68 -26.86
N ARG A 161 3.08 3.50 -27.29
CA ARG A 161 1.72 3.05 -27.01
C ARG A 161 1.50 2.75 -25.53
N LEU A 162 2.49 2.13 -24.88
CA LEU A 162 2.48 1.88 -23.43
C LEU A 162 2.48 3.17 -22.63
N LEU A 163 3.31 4.14 -23.00
CA LEU A 163 3.38 5.44 -22.35
C LEU A 163 2.05 6.19 -22.46
N ASN A 164 1.47 6.26 -23.66
CA ASN A 164 0.15 6.87 -23.86
C ASN A 164 -0.95 6.17 -23.05
N GLN A 165 -0.88 4.85 -22.91
CA GLN A 165 -1.81 4.09 -22.08
C GLN A 165 -1.60 4.34 -20.57
N ALA A 166 -0.34 4.39 -20.11
CA ALA A 166 0.02 4.64 -18.72
C ALA A 166 -0.34 6.07 -18.29
N VAL A 167 -0.01 7.08 -19.10
CA VAL A 167 -0.35 8.48 -18.86
C VAL A 167 -1.86 8.69 -18.90
N GLY A 168 -2.57 8.11 -19.88
CA GLY A 168 -4.03 8.18 -19.96
C GLY A 168 -4.77 7.53 -18.78
N LYS A 169 -4.20 6.47 -18.20
CA LYS A 169 -4.72 5.82 -16.98
C LYS A 169 -4.32 6.58 -15.70
N SER A 170 -3.11 7.13 -15.62
CA SER A 170 -2.59 7.91 -14.49
C SER A 170 -3.31 9.26 -14.33
N LEU A 171 -3.66 9.92 -15.44
CA LEU A 171 -4.48 11.14 -15.42
C LEU A 171 -5.94 10.90 -14.98
N ARG A 172 -6.45 9.65 -15.06
CA ARG A 172 -7.78 9.28 -14.55
C ARG A 172 -7.81 9.16 -13.02
N THR A 173 -6.72 8.74 -12.39
CA THR A 173 -6.65 8.60 -10.93
C THR A 173 -6.40 9.93 -10.22
N HIS A 174 -5.84 10.92 -10.92
CA HIS A 174 -5.54 12.25 -10.36
C HIS A 174 -6.64 13.30 -10.51
N ASN A 175 -7.69 13.01 -11.29
CA ASN A 175 -8.85 13.89 -11.44
C ASN A 175 -10.15 13.10 -11.24
N LEU A 176 -10.54 12.92 -9.98
CA LEU A 176 -11.93 12.63 -9.63
C LEU A 176 -12.78 13.77 -10.18
N LYS A 177 -13.52 13.51 -11.27
CA LYS A 177 -14.54 14.44 -11.74
C LYS A 177 -15.48 14.73 -10.56
N PRO A 178 -15.75 16.01 -10.21
CA PRO A 178 -16.81 16.29 -9.28
C PRO A 178 -18.10 15.78 -9.92
N LYS A 179 -18.74 14.77 -9.30
CA LYS A 179 -20.07 14.33 -9.72
C LYS A 179 -20.99 15.55 -9.63
N LYS A 180 -21.42 16.04 -10.80
CA LYS A 180 -22.46 17.08 -10.91
C LYS A 180 -23.72 16.54 -10.25
N GLY A 181 -24.12 17.21 -9.18
CA GLY A 181 -25.25 16.82 -8.34
C GLY A 181 -25.04 17.24 -6.89
N ALA A 182 -24.64 18.50 -6.66
CA ALA A 182 -24.66 19.07 -5.31
C ALA A 182 -26.12 19.36 -4.93
N GLN A 183 -26.85 18.31 -4.55
CA GLN A 183 -27.99 18.45 -3.68
C GLN A 183 -27.48 18.47 -2.24
N VAL A 184 -27.63 19.64 -1.62
CA VAL A 184 -27.60 19.80 -0.17
C VAL A 184 -28.70 18.93 0.45
N MET A 185 -28.42 18.36 1.63
CA MET A 185 -29.28 17.51 2.50
C MET A 185 -29.20 15.99 2.18
N ARG A 186 -28.84 15.06 3.09
CA ARG A 186 -29.05 14.95 4.55
C ARG A 186 -27.85 14.30 5.25
N LYS A 187 -27.69 14.56 6.56
CA LYS A 187 -26.88 13.75 7.48
C LYS A 187 -27.33 12.28 7.40
N ASN A 188 -26.65 11.47 6.60
CA ASN A 188 -26.49 10.06 6.95
C ASN A 188 -25.23 10.01 7.80
N GLU A 189 -25.38 9.66 9.08
CA GLU A 189 -24.25 9.45 9.98
C GLU A 189 -23.41 8.32 9.38
N LYS A 190 -22.31 8.70 8.73
CA LYS A 190 -21.33 7.74 8.23
C LYS A 190 -20.65 7.08 9.42
N ILE A 191 -20.26 5.83 9.25
CA ILE A 191 -19.73 5.01 10.34
C ILE A 191 -18.21 5.18 10.46
N THR A 192 -17.72 5.07 11.69
CA THR A 192 -16.31 4.84 12.00
C THR A 192 -16.10 3.34 12.16
N ALA A 193 -15.47 2.71 11.19
CA ALA A 193 -15.16 1.29 11.22
C ALA A 193 -13.92 1.02 12.08
N LEU A 194 -14.06 0.19 13.10
CA LEU A 194 -12.97 -0.32 13.92
C LEU A 194 -12.79 -1.80 13.59
N TYR A 195 -11.60 -2.20 13.14
CA TYR A 195 -11.35 -3.59 12.74
C TYR A 195 -10.37 -4.31 13.68
N GLU A 196 -10.88 -5.36 14.32
CA GLU A 196 -10.14 -6.25 15.22
C GLU A 196 -9.94 -7.64 14.64
N ARG A 197 -8.84 -8.27 15.00
CA ARG A 197 -8.48 -9.63 14.56
C ARG A 197 -7.66 -10.37 15.60
N LEU A 198 -7.89 -11.66 15.78
CA LEU A 198 -7.00 -12.52 16.56
C LEU A 198 -6.62 -13.74 15.71
N SER A 199 -5.33 -13.97 15.52
CA SER A 199 -4.84 -15.08 14.69
C SER A 199 -4.85 -16.38 15.49
N ARG A 200 -5.15 -17.52 14.85
CA ARG A 200 -4.96 -18.84 15.49
C ARG A 200 -3.50 -19.14 15.84
N ASP A 201 -2.55 -18.59 15.09
CA ASP A 201 -1.12 -18.80 15.36
C ASP A 201 -0.66 -18.06 16.63
N ASP A 202 -1.44 -17.10 17.13
CA ASP A 202 -1.15 -16.37 18.38
C ASP A 202 -1.52 -17.21 19.63
N PHE A 203 -2.19 -18.36 19.48
CA PHE A 203 -2.47 -19.29 20.59
C PHE A 203 -1.19 -19.96 21.14
N GLY A 204 -0.09 -19.97 20.39
CA GLY A 204 1.10 -20.79 20.66
C GLY A 204 2.30 -20.10 21.31
N LYS A 205 2.20 -18.87 21.82
CA LYS A 205 3.29 -18.26 22.59
C LYS A 205 2.93 -18.25 24.08
N ASP A 206 3.71 -18.99 24.86
CA ASP A 206 3.64 -19.15 26.33
C ASP A 206 4.01 -17.87 27.09
N ASP A 207 3.42 -16.73 26.71
CA ASP A 207 3.59 -15.47 27.43
C ASP A 207 2.21 -14.86 27.69
N ASP A 208 1.68 -15.11 28.89
CA ASP A 208 0.32 -14.74 29.31
C ASP A 208 0.04 -13.24 29.09
N GLN A 209 1.08 -12.39 29.22
CA GLN A 209 0.97 -10.94 28.99
C GLN A 209 0.80 -10.56 27.51
N GLN A 210 1.39 -11.34 26.60
CA GLN A 210 1.26 -11.14 25.16
C GLN A 210 -0.11 -11.64 24.67
N ARG A 211 -0.63 -12.71 25.29
CA ARG A 211 -2.02 -13.19 25.08
C ARG A 211 -3.05 -12.15 25.50
N GLU A 212 -2.91 -11.53 26.67
CA GLU A 212 -3.81 -10.45 27.09
C GLU A 212 -3.77 -9.29 26.08
N SER A 213 -2.58 -8.79 25.73
CA SER A 213 -2.39 -7.64 24.82
C SER A 213 -2.91 -7.86 23.39
N ASN A 214 -3.03 -9.12 22.97
CA ASN A 214 -3.55 -9.52 21.66
C ASN A 214 -5.00 -9.97 21.69
N SER A 215 -5.64 -10.11 22.85
CA SER A 215 -7.06 -10.41 22.95
C SER A 215 -7.93 -9.40 22.16
N ILE A 216 -9.02 -9.89 21.57
CA ILE A 216 -9.99 -9.04 20.85
C ILE A 216 -10.51 -7.91 21.75
N SER A 217 -10.80 -8.22 23.01
CA SER A 217 -11.29 -7.25 24.00
C SER A 217 -10.34 -6.06 24.19
N ASN A 218 -9.03 -6.33 24.27
CA ASN A 218 -8.04 -5.26 24.40
C ASN A 218 -7.88 -4.44 23.12
N GLN A 219 -8.09 -5.04 21.95
CA GLN A 219 -8.07 -4.31 20.68
C GLN A 219 -9.29 -3.40 20.54
N LYS A 220 -10.48 -3.86 20.91
CA LYS A 220 -11.71 -3.04 20.90
C LYS A 220 -11.56 -1.81 21.78
N ALA A 221 -11.17 -2.02 23.04
CA ALA A 221 -10.98 -0.92 23.99
C ALA A 221 -9.93 0.11 23.51
N MET A 222 -8.88 -0.34 22.81
CA MET A 222 -7.86 0.54 22.23
C MET A 222 -8.40 1.38 21.08
N LEU A 223 -9.13 0.74 20.16
CA LEU A 223 -9.69 1.42 18.99
C LEU A 223 -10.81 2.39 19.39
N GLU A 224 -11.64 2.03 20.39
CA GLU A 224 -12.64 2.90 20.99
C GLU A 224 -12.03 4.12 21.69
N ASP A 225 -11.01 3.93 22.54
CA ASP A 225 -10.31 5.04 23.23
C ASP A 225 -9.68 6.00 22.22
N PHE A 226 -9.13 5.47 21.13
CA PHE A 226 -8.60 6.30 20.05
C PHE A 226 -9.69 7.06 19.28
N ALA A 227 -10.77 6.38 18.89
CA ALA A 227 -11.90 6.99 18.22
C ALA A 227 -12.50 8.13 19.06
N ALA A 228 -12.69 7.90 20.37
CA ALA A 228 -13.19 8.89 21.31
C ALA A 228 -12.25 10.11 21.42
N ARG A 229 -10.93 9.90 21.50
CA ARG A 229 -9.93 10.99 21.55
C ARG A 229 -9.88 11.82 20.28
N GLN A 230 -10.12 11.21 19.12
CA GLN A 230 -10.17 11.89 17.83
C GLN A 230 -11.55 12.52 17.54
N GLY A 231 -12.54 12.30 18.41
CA GLY A 231 -13.91 12.78 18.19
C GLY A 231 -14.64 12.02 17.08
N PHE A 232 -14.22 10.81 16.76
CA PHE A 232 -14.90 9.95 15.78
C PHE A 232 -16.20 9.41 16.39
N THR A 233 -17.30 9.63 15.69
CA THR A 233 -18.65 9.21 16.11
C THR A 233 -19.13 8.02 15.28
N ASN A 234 -20.25 7.41 15.71
CA ASN A 234 -20.89 6.30 15.00
C ASN A 234 -19.96 5.10 14.77
N ILE A 235 -19.45 4.56 15.87
CA ILE A 235 -18.46 3.48 15.89
C ILE A 235 -19.13 2.13 15.57
N VAL A 236 -18.57 1.39 14.62
CA VAL A 236 -18.96 0.03 14.27
C VAL A 236 -17.75 -0.88 14.33
N HIS A 237 -17.87 -1.97 15.09
CA HIS A 237 -16.82 -2.97 15.23
C HIS A 237 -16.95 -4.09 14.20
N PHE A 238 -15.84 -4.43 13.57
CA PHE A 238 -15.68 -5.54 12.67
C PHE A 238 -14.62 -6.48 13.25
N THR A 239 -15.02 -7.66 13.69
CA THR A 239 -14.15 -8.57 14.44
C THR A 239 -13.98 -9.89 13.69
N ASP A 240 -12.73 -10.34 13.53
CA ASP A 240 -12.39 -11.69 13.09
C ASP A 240 -11.67 -12.46 14.20
N ASP A 241 -12.38 -13.38 14.86
CA ASP A 241 -11.84 -14.22 15.94
C ASP A 241 -11.44 -15.61 15.44
N GLY A 242 -10.24 -16.07 15.80
CA GLY A 242 -9.78 -17.43 15.52
C GLY A 242 -9.61 -17.76 14.03
N ILE A 243 -9.32 -16.77 13.17
CA ILE A 243 -9.08 -16.99 11.74
C ILE A 243 -7.57 -16.86 11.45
N SER A 244 -7.02 -17.91 10.83
CA SER A 244 -5.62 -17.95 10.39
C SER A 244 -5.31 -16.77 9.46
N GLY A 245 -4.12 -16.17 9.62
CA GLY A 245 -3.61 -15.14 8.70
C GLY A 245 -3.45 -15.63 7.25
N THR A 246 -3.57 -16.94 7.01
CA THR A 246 -3.50 -17.58 5.68
C THR A 246 -4.87 -17.79 5.02
N CYS A 247 -5.99 -17.55 5.73
CA CYS A 247 -7.33 -17.69 5.16
C CYS A 247 -7.84 -16.34 4.62
N PHE A 248 -8.39 -16.38 3.40
CA PHE A 248 -8.84 -15.21 2.65
C PHE A 248 -10.30 -14.84 2.92
N ASP A 249 -11.10 -15.78 3.43
CA ASP A 249 -12.49 -15.55 3.81
C ASP A 249 -12.58 -15.12 5.27
N ARG A 250 -12.47 -13.80 5.44
CA ARG A 250 -12.55 -13.12 6.73
C ARG A 250 -13.89 -12.40 6.82
N PRO A 251 -14.90 -12.96 7.50
CA PRO A 251 -16.25 -12.42 7.49
C PRO A 251 -16.32 -10.98 8.05
N GLY A 252 -15.55 -10.67 9.10
CA GLY A 252 -15.47 -9.31 9.66
C GLY A 252 -14.86 -8.32 8.67
N PHE A 253 -13.73 -8.69 8.06
CA PHE A 253 -13.08 -7.86 7.04
C PHE A 253 -13.95 -7.67 5.78
N LEU A 254 -14.60 -8.71 5.27
CA LEU A 254 -15.47 -8.62 4.09
C LEU A 254 -16.70 -7.75 4.35
N ALA A 255 -17.31 -7.87 5.54
CA ALA A 255 -18.41 -7.01 5.94
C ALA A 255 -17.98 -5.54 6.02
N MET A 256 -16.79 -5.27 6.58
CA MET A 256 -16.21 -3.93 6.62
C MET A 256 -15.98 -3.36 5.22
N MET A 257 -15.37 -4.15 4.33
CA MET A 257 -15.10 -3.73 2.95
C MET A 257 -16.37 -3.41 2.19
N LYS A 258 -17.44 -4.17 2.38
CA LYS A 258 -18.75 -3.90 1.78
C LYS A 258 -19.30 -2.53 2.18
N GLU A 259 -19.13 -2.12 3.45
CA GLU A 259 -19.54 -0.80 3.93
C GLU A 259 -18.65 0.33 3.39
N VAL A 260 -17.35 0.04 3.20
CA VAL A 260 -16.41 0.96 2.56
C VAL A 260 -16.80 1.18 1.09
N GLU A 261 -17.04 0.11 0.33
CA GLU A 261 -17.48 0.15 -1.07
C GLU A 261 -18.84 0.84 -1.25
N ALA A 262 -19.74 0.69 -0.28
CA ALA A 262 -21.01 1.40 -0.24
C ALA A 262 -20.87 2.92 0.07
N GLY A 263 -19.67 3.38 0.48
CA GLY A 263 -19.41 4.77 0.85
C GLY A 263 -19.96 5.18 2.22
N ASN A 264 -20.28 4.19 3.06
CA ASN A 264 -20.88 4.38 4.39
C ASN A 264 -19.83 4.62 5.47
N VAL A 265 -18.58 4.19 5.24
CA VAL A 265 -17.47 4.38 6.19
C VAL A 265 -16.80 5.74 5.95
N GLU A 266 -16.63 6.53 7.01
CA GLU A 266 -15.85 7.78 7.00
C GLU A 266 -14.43 7.60 7.52
N TYR A 267 -14.26 6.85 8.61
CA TYR A 267 -12.97 6.55 9.22
C TYR A 267 -12.80 5.05 9.38
N LEU A 268 -11.65 4.51 8.96
CA LEU A 268 -11.24 3.15 9.26
C LEU A 268 -10.04 3.18 10.23
N CYS A 269 -10.18 2.54 11.39
CA CYS A 269 -9.13 2.42 12.39
C CYS A 269 -8.70 0.96 12.57
N ILE A 270 -7.38 0.74 12.51
CA ILE A 270 -6.74 -0.57 12.69
C ILE A 270 -5.49 -0.44 13.55
N LYS A 271 -5.16 -1.51 14.29
CA LYS A 271 -3.95 -1.58 15.13
C LYS A 271 -2.67 -1.71 14.30
N ASP A 272 -2.69 -2.46 13.21
CA ASP A 272 -1.52 -2.68 12.33
C ASP A 272 -2.00 -3.12 10.92
N MET A 273 -1.29 -2.71 9.88
CA MET A 273 -1.55 -3.08 8.48
C MET A 273 -1.43 -4.59 8.23
N SER A 274 -0.68 -5.32 9.07
CA SER A 274 -0.68 -6.79 9.08
C SER A 274 -2.08 -7.40 9.27
N ARG A 275 -3.06 -6.61 9.72
CA ARG A 275 -4.46 -7.01 9.87
C ARG A 275 -5.26 -6.96 8.57
N MET A 276 -4.88 -6.11 7.63
CA MET A 276 -5.50 -6.04 6.30
C MET A 276 -5.07 -7.21 5.39
N GLY A 277 -4.07 -7.99 5.80
CA GLY A 277 -3.58 -9.16 5.08
C GLY A 277 -2.32 -8.89 4.26
N ARG A 278 -1.58 -9.96 3.93
CA ARG A 278 -0.37 -9.91 3.09
C ARG A 278 -0.67 -9.71 1.59
N ASP A 279 -1.95 -9.61 1.23
CA ASP A 279 -2.41 -9.25 -0.11
C ASP A 279 -2.72 -7.75 -0.18
N TYR A 280 -1.64 -6.98 -0.35
CA TYR A 280 -1.66 -5.56 -0.72
C TYR A 280 -2.50 -5.29 -2.00
N LEU A 281 -2.84 -6.34 -2.76
CA LEU A 281 -3.61 -6.31 -4.01
C LEU A 281 -5.05 -5.81 -3.85
N LYS A 282 -5.77 -6.21 -2.79
CA LYS A 282 -7.17 -5.79 -2.56
C LYS A 282 -7.30 -4.46 -1.84
N VAL A 283 -6.29 -4.06 -1.05
CA VAL A 283 -6.30 -2.78 -0.31
C VAL A 283 -6.13 -1.59 -1.24
N GLY A 284 -5.46 -1.77 -2.39
CA GLY A 284 -5.33 -0.76 -3.44
C GLY A 284 -6.59 -0.49 -4.27
N GLN A 285 -7.73 -1.12 -3.93
CA GLN A 285 -9.04 -0.93 -4.59
C GLN A 285 -10.00 -0.02 -3.82
N ILE A 286 -9.57 0.53 -2.68
CA ILE A 286 -10.34 1.48 -1.84
C ILE A 286 -10.03 2.92 -2.22
#